data_AF-A0A401IWJ3-F1
#
_entry.id   AF-A0A401IWJ3-F1
#
_cell.length_a   1.000
_cell.length_b   1.000
_cell.length_c   1.000
_cell.angle_alpha   90.00
_cell.angle_beta   90.00
_cell.angle_gamma   90.00
#
_symmetry.space_group_name_H-M   'P 1'
#
loop_
_entity.id
_entity.type
_entity.pdbx_description
1 polymer ?
#
loop_
_entity_poly.entity_id
_entity_poly.type
_entity_poly.pdbx_seq_one_letter_code
_entity_poly.pdbx_strand_id
1 'polypeptide(L)'
;MFTHHAEARMQQRGISQQAVDALMAYGEYRRHRGAEVCYFTRQSRSHMLKDMGKSAFLKLEKALDAYLVVGDDGAIITAGHRHHRLKF
;
A
#
# COMPACT_ATOMS: atom_id res chain seq x y z
N MET A 1 2.26 -8.74 9.43
CA MET A 1 1.09 -9.43 10.01
C MET A 1 -0.15 -8.58 9.77
N PHE A 2 -1.29 -9.19 9.43
CA PHE A 2 -2.56 -8.47 9.29
C PHE A 2 -3.37 -8.52 10.58
N THR A 3 -3.99 -7.40 10.93
CA THR A 3 -5.08 -7.41 11.90
C THR A 3 -6.37 -7.89 11.23
N HIS A 4 -7.30 -8.42 12.02
CA HIS A 4 -8.64 -8.79 11.51
C HIS A 4 -9.34 -7.60 10.82
N HIS A 5 -9.11 -6.39 11.33
CA HIS A 5 -9.63 -5.17 10.70
C HIS A 5 -9.02 -4.94 9.32
N ALA A 6 -7.70 -5.13 9.14
CA ALA A 6 -7.06 -4.97 7.85
C ALA A 6 -7.57 -5.99 6.83
N GLU A 7 -7.69 -7.25 7.19
CA GLU A 7 -8.20 -8.32 6.33
C GLU A 7 -9.61 -7.99 5.82
N ALA A 8 -10.50 -7.57 6.72
CA ALA A 8 -11.86 -7.16 6.36
C ALA A 8 -11.85 -5.95 5.40
N ARG A 9 -11.00 -4.95 5.63
CA ARG A 9 -10.93 -3.77 4.75
C ARG A 9 -10.30 -4.07 3.41
N MET A 10 -9.34 -4.99 3.33
CA MET A 10 -8.78 -5.48 2.07
C MET A 10 -9.88 -6.11 1.21
N GLN A 11 -10.68 -7.01 1.80
CA GLN A 11 -11.78 -7.67 1.11
C GLN A 11 -12.84 -6.67 0.64
N GLN A 12 -13.31 -5.78 1.53
CA GLN A 12 -14.34 -4.79 1.21
C GLN A 12 -13.92 -3.80 0.11
N ARG A 13 -12.62 -3.54 -0.03
CA ARG A 13 -12.09 -2.54 -0.97
C ARG A 13 -11.38 -3.16 -2.18
N GLY A 14 -11.44 -4.49 -2.32
CA GLY A 14 -10.80 -5.20 -3.43
C GLY A 14 -9.27 -4.99 -3.48
N ILE A 15 -8.61 -4.88 -2.33
CA ILE A 15 -7.16 -4.75 -2.25
C ILE A 15 -6.58 -6.16 -2.11
N SER A 16 -5.88 -6.61 -3.15
CA SER A 16 -5.29 -7.94 -3.17
C SER A 16 -4.06 -8.03 -2.26
N GLN A 17 -3.71 -9.26 -1.86
CA GLN A 17 -2.46 -9.51 -1.14
C GLN A 17 -1.24 -8.99 -1.93
N GLN A 18 -1.21 -9.20 -3.25
CA GLN A 18 -0.13 -8.70 -4.12
C GLN A 18 0.03 -7.17 -4.06
N ALA A 19 -1.07 -6.43 -3.91
CA ALA A 19 -1.00 -4.97 -3.74
C ALA A 19 -0.35 -4.59 -2.41
N VAL A 20 -0.67 -5.30 -1.34
CA VAL A 20 -0.05 -5.10 -0.04
C VAL A 20 1.43 -5.45 -0.08
N ASP A 21 1.78 -6.59 -0.68
CA ASP A 21 3.17 -7.03 -0.82
C ASP A 21 3.98 -6.01 -1.62
N ALA A 22 3.42 -5.46 -2.70
CA ALA A 22 4.05 -4.42 -3.48
C ALA A 22 4.21 -3.10 -2.68
N LEU A 23 3.23 -2.73 -1.86
CA LEU A 23 3.34 -1.58 -0.96
C LEU A 23 4.46 -1.80 0.06
N MET A 24 4.53 -2.97 0.69
CA MET A 24 5.60 -3.28 1.65
C MET A 24 6.98 -3.32 1.00
N ALA A 25 7.07 -3.79 -0.25
CA ALA A 25 8.35 -3.93 -0.94
C ALA A 25 8.88 -2.61 -1.52
N TYR A 26 8.01 -1.75 -2.05
CA TYR A 26 8.43 -0.55 -2.77
C TYR A 26 7.89 0.76 -2.19
N GLY A 27 6.82 0.71 -1.39
CA GLY A 27 6.16 1.89 -0.85
C GLY A 27 7.06 2.73 0.04
N GLU A 28 6.73 4.02 0.15
CA GLU A 28 7.36 4.92 1.11
C GLU A 28 6.52 4.98 2.38
N TYR A 29 7.22 5.06 3.51
CA TYR A 29 6.61 5.13 4.83
C TYR A 29 6.66 6.55 5.34
N ARG A 30 5.55 7.01 5.92
CA ARG A 30 5.47 8.32 6.56
C ARG A 30 4.67 8.26 7.84
N ARG A 31 5.26 8.77 8.91
CA ARG A 31 4.58 8.91 10.20
C ARG A 31 3.41 9.89 10.09
N HIS A 32 2.23 9.48 10.53
CA HIS A 32 1.03 10.29 10.56
C HIS A 32 0.08 9.83 11.67
N ARG A 33 -0.35 10.76 12.54
CA ARG A 33 -1.34 10.51 13.61
C ARG A 33 -1.06 9.27 14.47
N GLY A 34 0.20 9.05 14.82
CA GLY A 34 0.61 7.93 15.70
C GLY A 34 0.74 6.57 15.00
N ALA A 35 0.69 6.51 13.67
CA ALA A 35 0.95 5.31 12.90
C ALA A 35 1.87 5.63 11.71
N GLU A 36 2.39 4.60 11.05
CA GLU A 36 3.04 4.76 9.76
C GLU A 36 2.04 4.55 8.62
N VAL A 37 2.13 5.39 7.59
CA VAL A 37 1.35 5.24 6.37
C VAL A 37 2.31 4.84 5.26
N CYS A 38 2.08 3.67 4.68
CA CYS A 38 2.84 3.16 3.54
C CYS A 38 2.05 3.42 2.25
N TYR A 39 2.66 4.06 1.25
CA TYR A 39 1.99 4.43 0.00
C TYR A 39 2.97 4.51 -1.17
N PHE A 40 2.45 4.44 -2.39
CA PHE A 40 3.27 4.63 -3.59
C PHE A 40 3.45 6.12 -3.93
N THR A 41 4.71 6.52 -4.17
CA THR A 41 5.10 7.80 -4.78
C THR A 41 5.44 7.60 -6.26
N ARG A 42 5.72 8.71 -6.96
CA ARG A 42 6.24 8.64 -8.33
C ARG A 42 7.57 7.87 -8.38
N GLN A 43 8.42 8.05 -7.39
CA GLN A 43 9.73 7.41 -7.32
C GLN A 43 9.59 5.92 -7.07
N SER A 44 8.78 5.51 -6.09
CA SER A 44 8.58 4.08 -5.82
C SER A 44 7.89 3.34 -6.95
N ARG A 45 6.91 3.96 -7.62
CA ARG A 45 6.31 3.38 -8.84
C ARG A 45 7.33 3.19 -9.96
N SER A 46 8.22 4.17 -10.16
CA SER A 46 9.26 4.06 -11.19
C SER A 46 10.28 2.97 -10.85
N HIS A 47 10.66 2.86 -9.58
CA HIS A 47 11.53 1.79 -9.10
C HIS A 47 10.88 0.42 -9.29
N MET A 48 9.64 0.28 -8.86
CA MET A 48 8.84 -0.94 -9.03
C MET A 48 8.77 -1.34 -10.51
N LEU A 49 8.41 -0.42 -11.41
CA LEU A 49 8.34 -0.69 -12.85
C LEU A 49 9.67 -1.20 -13.44
N LYS A 50 10.81 -0.67 -12.98
CA LYS A 50 12.13 -1.09 -13.44
C LYS A 50 12.48 -2.49 -12.94
N ASP A 51 12.12 -2.81 -11.70
CA ASP A 51 12.48 -4.07 -11.05
C ASP A 51 11.63 -5.25 -11.56
N MET A 52 10.30 -5.13 -11.56
CA MET A 52 9.40 -6.23 -11.97
C MET A 52 9.04 -6.22 -13.46
N GLY A 53 9.38 -5.15 -14.18
CA GLY A 53 9.02 -4.96 -15.58
C GLY A 53 7.56 -4.57 -15.83
N LYS A 54 7.28 -4.15 -17.06
CA LYS A 54 5.99 -3.54 -17.45
C LYS A 54 4.78 -4.46 -17.30
N SER A 55 4.91 -5.75 -17.62
CA SER A 55 3.78 -6.70 -17.59
C SER A 55 3.29 -6.94 -16.16
N ALA A 56 4.19 -7.15 -15.20
CA ALA A 56 3.84 -7.32 -13.80
C ALA A 56 3.29 -6.02 -13.19
N PHE A 57 3.91 -4.88 -13.52
CA PHE A 57 3.44 -3.57 -13.06
C PHE A 57 1.99 -3.28 -13.47
N LEU A 58 1.60 -3.58 -14.72
CA LEU A 58 0.24 -3.37 -15.21
C LEU A 58 -0.81 -4.20 -14.46
N LYS A 59 -0.45 -5.39 -13.96
CA LYS A 59 -1.38 -6.19 -13.13
C LYS A 59 -1.68 -5.51 -11.79
N LEU A 60 -0.77 -4.68 -11.29
CA LEU A 60 -0.90 -3.91 -10.06
C LEU A 60 -1.47 -2.51 -10.26
N GLU A 61 -1.75 -2.09 -11.51
CA GLU A 61 -2.15 -0.72 -11.85
C GLU A 61 -3.34 -0.23 -11.01
N LYS A 62 -4.36 -1.09 -10.85
CA LYS A 62 -5.57 -0.81 -10.06
C LYS A 62 -5.30 -0.59 -8.56
N ALA A 63 -4.14 -1.02 -8.07
CA ALA A 63 -3.76 -0.91 -6.67
C ALA A 63 -2.65 0.12 -6.43
N LEU A 64 -2.20 0.84 -7.46
CA LEU A 64 -1.16 1.86 -7.30
C LEU A 64 -1.61 3.02 -6.42
N ASP A 65 -2.92 3.22 -6.27
CA ASP A 65 -3.50 4.22 -5.40
C ASP A 65 -3.86 3.68 -4.00
N ALA A 66 -3.46 2.44 -3.70
CA ALA A 66 -3.60 1.88 -2.37
C ALA A 66 -2.56 2.47 -1.38
N TYR A 67 -2.90 2.39 -0.10
CA TYR A 67 -2.04 2.69 1.04
C TYR A 67 -2.32 1.72 2.19
N LEU A 68 -1.33 1.55 3.06
CA LEU A 68 -1.43 0.80 4.31
C LEU A 68 -1.29 1.76 5.49
N VAL A 69 -2.00 1.45 6.58
CA VAL A 69 -1.74 2.01 7.90
C VAL A 69 -1.09 0.89 8.71
N VAL A 70 0.10 1.18 9.22
CA VAL A 70 0.97 0.23 9.92
C VAL A 70 1.17 0.72 11.34
N GLY A 71 0.93 -0.15 12.31
CA GLY A 71 1.15 0.11 13.73
C GLY A 71 2.62 0.12 14.11
N ASP A 72 2.91 0.57 15.32
CA ASP A 72 4.28 0.64 15.85
C ASP A 72 4.93 -0.74 16.01
N ASP A 73 4.11 -1.79 16.07
CA ASP A 73 4.50 -3.20 16.10
C ASP A 73 4.69 -3.81 14.69
N GLY A 74 4.54 -3.00 13.64
CA GLY A 74 4.59 -3.46 12.24
C GLY A 74 3.33 -4.19 11.77
N ALA A 75 2.26 -4.25 12.58
CA ALA A 75 1.01 -4.85 12.15
C ALA A 75 0.28 -3.93 11.16
N ILE A 76 -0.27 -4.52 10.10
CA ILE A 76 -1.13 -3.79 9.17
C ILE A 76 -2.50 -3.63 9.84
N ILE A 77 -2.82 -2.38 10.19
CA ILE A 77 -4.07 -1.99 10.84
C ILE A 77 -5.16 -1.80 9.81
N THR A 78 -4.84 -1.21 8.66
CA THR A 78 -5.81 -0.98 7.59
C THR A 78 -5.14 -0.93 6.22
N ALA A 79 -5.89 -1.29 5.18
CA ALA A 79 -5.57 -0.99 3.79
C ALA A 79 -6.69 -0.16 3.15
N GLY A 80 -6.35 0.74 2.25
CA GLY A 80 -7.32 1.60 1.58
C GLY A 80 -6.85 2.14 0.24
N HIS A 81 -7.80 2.59 -0.59
CA HIS A 81 -7.51 3.39 -1.77
C HIS A 81 -7.52 4.87 -1.42
N ARG A 82 -6.63 5.64 -2.04
CA ARG A 82 -6.62 7.09 -1.92
C ARG A 82 -7.48 7.70 -3.04
N HIS A 83 -8.59 8.30 -2.66
CA HIS A 83 -9.42 9.08 -3.59
C HIS A 83 -8.96 10.54 -3.68
N HIS A 84 -8.11 10.97 -2.73
CA HIS A 84 -7.50 12.29 -2.68
C HIS A 84 -6.03 12.17 -2.27
N ARG A 85 -5.25 13.24 -2.50
CA ARG A 85 -3.86 13.30 -2.04
C ARG A 85 -3.80 13.11 -0.53
N LEU A 86 -2.97 12.19 -0.07
CA LEU A 86 -2.71 12.00 1.36
C LEU A 86 -2.19 13.34 1.95
N LYS A 87 -2.86 13.80 3.00
CA LYS A 87 -2.47 14.98 3.77
C LYS A 87 -1.80 14.48 5.02
N PHE A 88 -0.52 14.81 5.16
CA PHE A 88 0.30 14.42 6.30
C PHE A 88 0.41 15.57 7.28
#